data_AF-A0A2D6GMZ0-F1
#
_entry.id   AF-A0A2D6GMZ0-F1
#
_cell.length_a   1.000
_cell.length_b   1.000
_cell.length_c   1.000
_cell.angle_alpha   90.00
_cell.angle_beta   90.00
_cell.angle_gamma   90.00
#
_symmetry.space_group_name_H-M   'P 1'
#
loop_
_entity.id
_entity.type
_entity.pdbx_description
1 polymer ?
#
loop_
_entity_poly.entity_id
_entity_poly.type
_entity_poly.pdbx_seq_one_letter_code
_entity_poly.pdbx_strand_id
1 'polypeptide(L)'
;GCIADLTASRVSDKAERKMRIFQSGLYLSLDYGTGQARKLQVDSNAVPDPETLKPEAFQLEKGDALLAEIESFLSAVREGKKPKVTGQDGLNAMRLAWQIKDQL
;
A
#
# COMPACT_ATOMS: atom_id res chain seq x y z
N GLY A 1 18.08 4.26 -4.12
CA GLY A 1 17.11 4.56 -3.04
C GLY A 1 15.71 4.22 -3.51
N CYS A 2 14.72 4.17 -2.61
CA CYS A 2 13.30 4.04 -2.97
C CYS A 2 12.72 5.44 -3.23
N ILE A 3 11.87 5.59 -4.24
CA ILE A 3 11.16 6.84 -4.56
C ILE A 3 9.66 6.58 -4.36
N ALA A 4 8.98 7.51 -3.69
CA ALA A 4 7.53 7.50 -3.53
C ALA A 4 6.95 8.74 -4.21
N ASP A 5 6.03 8.53 -5.15
CA ASP A 5 5.22 9.57 -5.76
C ASP A 5 3.80 9.47 -5.19
N LEU A 6 3.30 10.59 -4.66
CA LEU A 6 2.06 10.66 -3.89
C LEU A 6 1.19 11.80 -4.43
N THR A 7 -0.03 11.47 -4.86
CA THR A 7 -1.04 12.44 -5.26
C THR A 7 -2.26 12.33 -4.36
N ALA A 8 -2.72 13.47 -3.84
CA ALA A 8 -3.95 13.56 -3.05
C ALA A 8 -4.74 14.81 -3.48
N SER A 9 -6.05 14.66 -3.67
CA SER A 9 -6.95 15.76 -4.04
C SER A 9 -8.30 15.59 -3.37
N ARG A 10 -8.83 16.68 -2.81
CA ARG A 10 -10.20 16.73 -2.23
C ARG A 10 -11.26 17.15 -3.25
N VAL A 11 -10.85 17.57 -4.43
CA VAL A 11 -11.73 18.14 -5.48
C VAL A 11 -11.75 17.28 -6.74
N SER A 12 -11.27 16.04 -6.66
CA SER A 12 -11.36 15.10 -7.77
C SER A 12 -12.82 14.71 -8.04
N ASP A 13 -13.13 14.55 -9.32
CA ASP A 13 -14.42 14.08 -9.84
C ASP A 13 -14.68 12.59 -9.50
N LYS A 14 -13.60 11.82 -9.34
CA LYS A 14 -13.64 10.38 -9.04
C LYS A 14 -12.95 10.06 -7.72
N ALA A 15 -13.61 9.23 -6.91
CA ALA A 15 -13.00 8.64 -5.73
C ALA A 15 -11.98 7.57 -6.16
N GLU A 16 -10.69 7.86 -6.03
CA GLU A 16 -9.61 6.93 -6.36
C GLU A 16 -8.71 6.68 -5.14
N ARG A 17 -8.39 5.39 -4.92
CA ARG A 17 -7.47 4.94 -3.87
C ARG A 17 -6.64 3.79 -4.45
N LYS A 18 -5.58 4.13 -5.18
CA LYS A 18 -4.70 3.15 -5.84
C LYS A 18 -3.26 3.30 -5.37
N MET A 19 -2.57 2.17 -5.23
CA MET A 19 -1.14 2.11 -4.95
C MET A 19 -0.47 1.20 -5.98
N ARG A 20 0.69 1.63 -6.48
CA ARG A 20 1.52 0.84 -7.39
C ARG A 20 2.91 0.72 -6.81
N ILE A 21 3.47 -0.49 -6.84
CA ILE A 21 4.79 -0.80 -6.32
C ILE A 21 5.59 -1.43 -7.47
N PHE A 22 6.76 -0.86 -7.74
CA PHE A 22 7.69 -1.33 -8.76
C PHE A 22 8.97 -1.80 -8.06
N GLN A 23 9.35 -3.05 -8.32
CA GLN A 23 10.59 -3.67 -7.88
C GLN A 23 11.23 -4.39 -9.08
N SER A 24 12.51 -4.77 -8.95
CA SER A 24 13.18 -5.56 -10.00
C SER A 24 12.42 -6.87 -10.24
N GLY A 25 11.90 -7.05 -11.45
CA GLY A 25 11.10 -8.21 -11.83
C GLY A 25 9.70 -8.31 -11.20
N LEU A 26 9.19 -7.26 -10.52
CA LEU A 26 7.89 -7.31 -9.86
C LEU A 26 7.13 -5.99 -9.97
N TYR A 27 5.88 -6.08 -10.39
CA TYR A 27 4.90 -5.02 -10.36
C TYR A 27 3.69 -5.45 -9.55
N LEU A 28 3.29 -4.60 -8.59
CA LEU A 28 2.06 -4.76 -7.81
C LEU A 28 1.17 -3.54 -8.02
N SER A 29 -0.12 -3.77 -8.23
CA SER A 29 -1.15 -2.73 -8.26
C SER A 29 -2.26 -3.11 -7.29
N LEU A 30 -2.64 -2.18 -6.43
CA LEU A 30 -3.70 -2.33 -5.45
C LEU A 30 -4.73 -1.22 -5.69
N ASP A 31 -5.99 -1.59 -5.89
CA ASP A 31 -7.13 -0.67 -5.87
C ASP A 31 -7.93 -0.92 -4.59
N TYR A 32 -7.76 -0.03 -3.61
CA TYR A 32 -8.43 -0.14 -2.31
C TYR A 32 -9.92 0.20 -2.38
N GLY A 33 -10.38 0.88 -3.44
CA GLY A 33 -11.80 1.17 -3.63
C GLY A 33 -12.56 -0.09 -4.04
N THR A 34 -12.01 -0.84 -5.00
CA THR A 34 -12.63 -2.06 -5.53
C THR A 34 -12.19 -3.33 -4.81
N GLY A 35 -11.04 -3.31 -4.11
CA GLY A 35 -10.40 -4.50 -3.55
C GLY A 35 -9.64 -5.32 -4.59
N GLN A 36 -9.50 -4.83 -5.83
CA GLN A 36 -8.76 -5.51 -6.87
C GLN A 36 -7.25 -5.34 -6.66
N ALA A 37 -6.51 -6.45 -6.70
CA ALA A 37 -5.06 -6.45 -6.73
C ALA A 37 -4.56 -7.11 -8.02
N ARG A 38 -3.42 -6.65 -8.54
CA ARG A 38 -2.74 -7.26 -9.69
C ARG A 38 -1.27 -7.44 -9.36
N LYS A 39 -0.73 -8.60 -9.69
CA LYS A 39 0.68 -8.92 -9.62
C LYS A 39 1.18 -9.27 -11.01
N LEU A 40 2.30 -8.69 -11.41
CA LEU A 40 3.03 -9.12 -12.58
C LEU A 40 4.46 -9.38 -12.16
N GLN A 41 4.94 -10.59 -12.42
CA GLN A 41 6.30 -11.00 -12.10
C GLN A 41 7.01 -11.39 -13.40
N VAL A 42 8.23 -10.91 -13.56
CA VAL A 42 9.06 -11.14 -14.74
C VAL A 42 10.43 -11.58 -14.25
N ASP A 43 11.04 -12.53 -14.95
CA ASP A 43 12.44 -12.87 -14.71
C ASP A 43 13.30 -11.65 -15.09
N SER A 44 14.02 -11.10 -14.11
CA SER A 44 14.91 -9.97 -14.29
C SER A 44 16.12 -10.27 -15.17
N ASN A 45 16.40 -11.55 -15.45
CA ASN A 45 17.49 -11.99 -16.33
C ASN A 45 17.02 -12.27 -17.77
N ALA A 46 15.71 -12.25 -18.03
CA ALA A 46 15.15 -12.46 -19.36
C ALA A 46 14.74 -11.11 -19.99
N VAL A 47 14.82 -11.00 -21.31
CA VAL A 47 14.22 -9.86 -22.03
C VAL A 47 12.70 -10.00 -21.94
N PRO A 48 11.98 -9.05 -21.30
CA PRO A 48 10.53 -9.14 -21.20
C PRO A 48 9.90 -8.98 -22.57
N ASP A 49 9.20 -10.01 -23.04
CA ASP A 49 8.31 -9.90 -24.19
C ASP A 49 6.92 -9.47 -23.69
N PRO A 50 6.39 -8.31 -24.13
CA PRO A 50 5.06 -7.83 -23.75
C PRO A 50 3.95 -8.86 -23.94
N GLU A 51 4.05 -9.75 -24.93
CA GLU A 51 3.06 -10.79 -25.19
C GLU A 51 3.08 -11.92 -24.14
N THR A 52 4.21 -12.08 -23.45
CA THR A 52 4.40 -13.10 -22.40
C THR A 52 4.01 -12.60 -21.01
N LEU A 53 3.79 -11.30 -20.85
CA LEU A 53 3.39 -10.70 -19.58
C LEU A 53 1.96 -11.12 -19.23
N LYS A 54 1.82 -11.98 -18.22
CA LYS A 54 0.53 -12.45 -17.71
C LYS A 54 0.33 -11.96 -16.28
N PRO A 55 -0.33 -10.80 -16.08
CA PRO A 55 -0.66 -10.33 -14.75
C PRO A 55 -1.66 -11.28 -14.07
N GLU A 56 -1.34 -11.71 -12.86
CA GLU A 56 -2.27 -12.39 -11.97
C GLU A 56 -3.19 -11.34 -11.34
N ALA A 57 -4.51 -11.55 -11.41
CA ALA A 57 -5.50 -10.69 -10.78
C ALA A 57 -6.09 -11.39 -9.55
N PHE A 58 -6.20 -10.66 -8.46
CA PHE A 58 -6.78 -11.13 -7.20
C PHE A 58 -7.93 -10.20 -6.81
N GLN A 59 -9.01 -10.80 -6.33
CA GLN A 59 -10.04 -10.06 -5.63
C GLN A 59 -9.79 -10.24 -4.15
N LEU A 60 -9.35 -9.17 -3.47
CA LEU A 60 -9.17 -9.20 -2.03
C LEU A 60 -10.53 -9.13 -1.35
N GLU A 61 -10.70 -9.94 -0.31
CA GLU A 61 -11.88 -9.87 0.54
C GLU A 61 -11.91 -8.53 1.26
N LYS A 62 -13.06 -7.86 1.18
CA LYS A 62 -13.32 -6.65 1.97
C LYS A 62 -13.68 -7.08 3.38
N GLY A 63 -12.67 -7.18 4.24
CA GLY A 63 -12.87 -7.31 5.69
C GLY A 63 -13.25 -5.97 6.33
N ASP A 64 -13.70 -6.03 7.59
CA ASP A 64 -13.85 -4.85 8.43
C ASP A 64 -12.47 -4.43 8.96
N ALA A 65 -11.86 -3.45 8.29
CA ALA A 65 -10.54 -2.97 8.63
C ALA A 65 -10.49 -2.32 10.02
N LEU A 66 -11.58 -1.70 10.48
CA LEU A 66 -11.64 -1.08 11.80
C LEU A 66 -11.75 -2.14 12.88
N LEU A 67 -12.59 -3.15 12.69
CA LEU A 67 -12.66 -4.30 13.59
C LEU A 67 -11.29 -5.00 13.70
N ALA A 68 -10.65 -5.29 12.56
CA ALA A 68 -9.33 -5.93 12.54
C ALA A 68 -8.25 -5.09 13.23
N GLU A 69 -8.31 -3.75 13.13
CA GLU A 69 -7.42 -2.85 13.86
C GLU A 69 -7.66 -2.92 15.37
N ILE A 70 -8.91 -2.88 15.82
CA ILE A 70 -9.28 -2.98 17.24
C ILE A 70 -8.86 -4.33 17.81
N GLU A 71 -9.12 -5.43 17.10
CA GLU A 71 -8.69 -6.77 17.50
C GLU A 71 -7.16 -6.85 17.64
N SER A 72 -6.43 -6.29 16.66
CA SER A 72 -4.96 -6.23 16.72
C SER A 72 -4.47 -5.42 17.91
N PHE A 73 -5.12 -4.31 18.24
CA PHE A 73 -4.78 -3.49 19.41
C PHE A 73 -5.02 -4.26 20.71
N LEU A 74 -6.20 -4.86 20.86
CA LEU A 74 -6.57 -5.63 22.05
C LEU A 74 -5.64 -6.83 22.27
N SER A 75 -5.24 -7.55 21.21
CA SER A 75 -4.26 -8.63 21.29
C SER A 75 -2.90 -8.11 21.76
N ALA A 76 -2.40 -7.00 21.20
CA ALA A 76 -1.13 -6.41 21.62
C ALA A 76 -1.12 -6.03 23.11
N VAL A 77 -2.22 -5.43 23.61
CA VAL A 77 -2.37 -5.08 25.03
C VAL A 77 -2.41 -6.33 25.92
N ARG A 78 -3.26 -7.31 25.57
CA ARG A 78 -3.44 -8.53 26.37
C ARG A 78 -2.17 -9.37 26.45
N GLU A 79 -1.41 -9.44 25.36
CA GLU A 79 -0.23 -10.30 25.23
C GLU A 79 1.08 -9.55 25.54
N GLY A 80 1.02 -8.24 25.81
CA GLY A 80 2.20 -7.40 26.03
C GLY A 80 3.13 -7.33 24.81
N LYS A 81 2.60 -7.55 23.60
CA LYS A 81 3.37 -7.55 22.34
C LYS A 81 3.50 -6.14 21.78
N LYS A 82 4.56 -5.92 21.00
CA LYS A 82 4.72 -4.70 20.20
C LYS A 82 3.56 -4.62 19.18
N PRO A 83 2.78 -3.52 19.13
CA PRO A 83 1.70 -3.38 18.17
C PRO A 83 2.25 -3.31 16.73
N LYS A 84 1.42 -3.69 15.76
CA LYS A 84 1.78 -3.70 14.33
C LYS A 84 2.22 -2.32 13.82
N VAL A 85 1.59 -1.26 14.33
CA VAL A 85 1.99 0.13 14.10
C VAL A 85 2.26 0.75 15.46
N THR A 86 3.47 1.26 15.68
CA THR A 86 3.87 1.87 16.95
C THR A 86 3.66 3.38 16.96
N GLY A 87 3.74 3.98 18.16
CA GLY A 87 3.77 5.44 18.29
C GLY A 87 4.95 6.09 17.54
N GLN A 88 6.10 5.41 17.44
CA GLN A 88 7.23 5.90 16.66
C GLN A 88 6.95 5.90 15.15
N ASP A 89 6.26 4.88 14.64
CA ASP A 89 5.84 4.83 13.24
C ASP A 89 4.88 5.98 12.92
N GLY A 90 3.91 6.23 13.80
CA GLY A 90 2.98 7.36 13.69
C GLY A 90 3.70 8.72 13.72
N LEU A 91 4.66 8.91 14.63
CA LEU A 91 5.47 10.13 14.72
C LEU A 91 6.31 10.35 13.45
N ASN A 92 6.90 9.29 12.90
CA ASN A 92 7.67 9.36 11.66
C ASN A 92 6.78 9.75 10.47
N ALA A 93 5.60 9.15 10.35
CA ALA A 93 4.63 9.49 9.30
C ALA A 93 4.16 10.95 9.42
N MET A 94 3.85 11.42 10.64
CA MET A 94 3.45 12.81 10.88
C MET A 94 4.57 13.80 10.51
N ARG A 95 5.83 13.51 10.88
CA ARG A 95 6.97 14.35 10.51
C ARG A 95 7.13 14.48 9.00
N LEU A 96 7.03 13.36 8.27
CA LEU A 96 7.09 13.38 6.81
C LEU A 96 5.93 14.18 6.19
N ALA A 97 4.71 13.96 6.68
CA ALA A 97 3.54 14.71 6.21
C ALA A 97 3.70 16.22 6.43
N TRP A 98 4.29 16.62 7.56
CA TRP A 98 4.58 18.03 7.85
C TRP A 98 5.65 18.60 6.92
N GLN A 99 6.72 17.85 6.65
CA GLN A 99 7.76 18.26 5.69
C GLN A 99 7.20 18.47 4.28
N ILE A 100 6.31 17.59 3.82
CA ILE A 100 5.64 17.73 2.52
C ILE A 100 4.76 18.99 2.53
N LYS A 101 3.99 19.20 3.59
CA LYS A 101 3.13 20.38 3.74
C LYS A 101 3.91 21.69 3.66
N ASP A 102 5.08 21.77 4.29
CA ASP A 102 5.91 22.99 4.29
C ASP A 102 6.60 23.27 2.94
N GLN A 103 6.56 22.32 2.00
CA GLN A 103 7.09 22.46 0.64
C GLN A 103 6.00 22.80 -0.41
N LEU A 104 4.74 22.85 -0.01
CA LEU A 104 3.58 23.22 -0.85
C LEU A 104 3.22 24.70 -0.68
#